data_AF-A0A6P8HEC4-F1
#
_entry.id   AF-A0A6P8HEC4-F1
#
_cell.length_a   1.000
_cell.length_b   1.000
_cell.length_c   1.000
_cell.angle_alpha   90.00
_cell.angle_beta   90.00
_cell.angle_gamma   90.00
#
_symmetry.space_group_name_H-M   'P 1'
#
loop_
_entity.id
_entity.type
_entity.pdbx_description
1 polymer ?
#
loop_
_entity_poly.entity_id
_entity_poly.type
_entity_poly.pdbx_seq_one_letter_code
_entity_poly.pdbx_strand_id
1 'polypeptide(L)'
;MSNEEKREERAERFNKRIKLDLNYGSLNEEQFQGAQKAAKNLPKPVAVLSEEYTRINLDTVPVYVAELKDPKLASKCIRELKEFFPLNNLQHLKRIRRPPTDAGGKQVLQIILRIVSEDQLKFSKNNIINIKDIIHGVNSEGLGNPFVIKVPRYPPLTREQFNKASELWPVNFHEDKYITKLLSGELFGDLALRKIYKYMDMARKSALIGKNNGMVAIGTVVVDPSSDIVIAVAYDLRCHGHPLHHAIMVVIDLVAQSQTGGTWNMGYQQDSGTWTLPENLNDIKIKKAKCQLDCEETSKEDTSKSKVVEDSNKTNKNPENKFMNENKNGPYLCTGYDLYVTREPCIMCSMALVHSRIRRVFYGCKDPSVGALGSKYRLHTQDGLNHHFEVFCGILEKECSELIE
;
A
#
# COMPACT_ATOMS: atom_id res chain seq x y z
N MET A 1 27.57 27.55 -19.94
CA MET A 1 26.54 27.03 -19.02
C MET A 1 26.78 25.57 -18.75
N SER A 2 26.98 25.21 -17.49
CA SER A 2 27.09 23.83 -17.02
C SER A 2 25.78 23.06 -17.28
N ASN A 3 25.83 21.73 -17.26
CA ASN A 3 24.62 20.91 -17.39
C ASN A 3 23.62 21.14 -16.24
N GLU A 4 24.09 21.68 -15.11
CA GLU A 4 23.29 22.03 -13.94
C GLU A 4 22.55 23.37 -14.17
N GLU A 5 23.25 24.39 -14.67
CA GLU A 5 22.65 25.69 -15.01
C GLU A 5 21.61 25.57 -16.13
N LYS A 6 21.81 24.65 -17.09
CA LYS A 6 20.80 24.36 -18.13
C LYS A 6 19.57 23.61 -17.59
N ARG A 7 19.72 22.85 -16.49
CA ARG A 7 18.59 22.17 -15.81
C ARG A 7 17.81 23.16 -14.96
N GLU A 8 18.48 24.07 -14.26
CA GLU A 8 17.85 25.15 -13.50
C GLU A 8 17.09 26.14 -14.40
N GLU A 9 17.68 26.59 -15.51
CA GLU A 9 17.01 27.50 -16.45
C GLU A 9 15.78 26.84 -17.12
N ARG A 10 15.84 25.53 -17.38
CA ARG A 10 14.70 24.76 -17.89
C ARG A 10 13.61 24.55 -16.84
N ALA A 11 13.98 24.30 -15.57
CA ALA A 11 13.05 24.21 -14.45
C ALA A 11 12.36 25.56 -14.19
N GLU A 12 13.08 26.68 -14.30
CA GLU A 12 12.49 28.02 -14.22
C GLU A 12 11.55 28.32 -15.38
N ARG A 13 11.91 27.97 -16.62
CA ARG A 13 11.00 28.11 -17.79
C ARG A 13 9.75 27.25 -17.65
N PHE A 14 9.87 26.02 -17.16
CA PHE A 14 8.73 25.13 -16.91
C PHE A 14 7.81 25.68 -15.80
N ASN A 15 8.39 26.18 -14.70
CA ASN A 15 7.62 26.85 -13.64
C ASN A 15 6.96 28.14 -14.13
N LYS A 16 7.58 28.86 -15.07
CA LYS A 16 7.01 30.04 -15.72
C LYS A 16 5.88 29.68 -16.71
N ARG A 17 5.93 28.49 -17.33
CA ARG A 17 4.91 27.99 -18.25
C ARG A 17 3.71 27.35 -17.54
N ILE A 18 3.93 26.65 -16.42
CA ILE A 18 2.87 26.23 -15.48
C ILE A 18 2.10 27.46 -14.95
N LYS A 19 2.76 28.61 -14.74
CA LYS A 19 2.12 29.89 -14.39
C LYS A 19 1.31 30.52 -15.54
N LEU A 20 1.56 30.12 -16.79
CA LEU A 20 0.86 30.61 -17.99
C LEU A 20 -0.32 29.69 -18.38
N ASP A 21 -0.18 28.38 -18.21
CA ASP A 21 -1.21 27.38 -18.62
C ASP A 21 -2.25 27.09 -17.51
N LEU A 22 -1.91 27.37 -16.25
CA LEU A 22 -2.90 27.64 -15.21
C LEU A 22 -3.12 29.14 -15.26
N ASN A 23 -4.35 29.60 -15.51
CA ASN A 23 -4.71 31.01 -15.57
C ASN A 23 -4.60 31.68 -14.17
N TYR A 24 -3.40 31.68 -13.60
CA TYR A 24 -2.97 32.41 -12.42
C TYR A 24 -2.15 33.58 -12.94
N GLY A 25 -2.86 34.62 -13.42
CA GLY A 25 -2.27 35.96 -13.46
C GLY A 25 -1.62 36.27 -12.12
N SER A 26 -0.52 37.02 -12.14
CA SER A 26 0.26 37.41 -10.95
C SER A 26 -0.66 37.78 -9.79
N LEU A 27 -0.80 36.87 -8.82
CA LEU A 27 -1.67 37.07 -7.67
C LEU A 27 -1.11 38.22 -6.85
N ASN A 28 -1.92 39.24 -6.58
CA ASN A 28 -1.59 40.26 -5.59
C ASN A 28 -1.55 39.63 -4.17
N GLU A 29 -0.97 40.32 -3.19
CA GLU A 29 -0.80 39.79 -1.82
C GLU A 29 -2.12 39.33 -1.18
N GLU A 30 -3.24 39.98 -1.51
CA GLU A 30 -4.58 39.58 -1.04
C GLU A 30 -5.05 38.24 -1.65
N GLN A 31 -4.78 38.02 -2.94
CA GLN A 31 -5.07 36.75 -3.62
C GLN A 31 -4.15 35.62 -3.15
N PHE A 32 -2.90 35.92 -2.76
CA PHE A 32 -1.99 34.95 -2.14
C PHE A 32 -2.46 34.53 -0.74
N GLN A 33 -2.95 35.47 0.07
CA GLN A 33 -3.60 35.19 1.36
C GLN A 33 -4.93 34.45 1.19
N GLY A 34 -5.71 34.76 0.14
CA GLY A 34 -6.93 34.04 -0.23
C GLY A 34 -6.67 32.59 -0.66
N ALA A 35 -5.65 32.35 -1.48
CA ALA A 35 -5.19 31.01 -1.87
C ALA A 35 -4.58 30.23 -0.67
N GLN A 36 -3.96 30.93 0.29
CA GLN A 36 -3.54 30.35 1.57
C GLN A 36 -4.72 29.94 2.45
N LYS A 37 -5.79 30.75 2.53
CA LYS A 37 -7.02 30.37 3.22
C LYS A 37 -7.75 29.22 2.53
N ALA A 38 -7.81 29.20 1.19
CA ALA A 38 -8.42 28.12 0.42
C ALA A 38 -7.65 26.79 0.57
N ALA A 39 -6.32 26.83 0.62
CA ALA A 39 -5.49 25.64 0.84
C ALA A 39 -5.69 25.01 2.23
N LYS A 40 -5.97 25.81 3.27
CA LYS A 40 -6.30 25.31 4.62
C LYS A 40 -7.62 24.53 4.69
N ASN A 41 -8.49 24.71 3.70
CA ASN A 41 -9.80 24.07 3.64
C ASN A 41 -9.86 22.92 2.62
N LEU A 42 -8.73 22.54 2.00
CA LEU A 42 -8.71 21.40 1.08
C LEU A 42 -8.96 20.10 1.86
N PRO A 43 -9.90 19.26 1.42
CA PRO A 43 -10.04 17.92 1.96
C PRO A 43 -8.71 17.16 1.96
N LYS A 44 -8.41 16.50 3.08
CA LYS A 44 -7.19 15.72 3.22
C LYS A 44 -7.34 14.38 2.50
N PRO A 45 -6.33 13.91 1.74
CA PRO A 45 -6.35 12.58 1.15
C PRO A 45 -6.54 11.51 2.22
N VAL A 46 -7.43 10.56 1.97
CA VAL A 46 -7.70 9.44 2.89
C VAL A 46 -6.83 8.27 2.50
N ALA A 47 -6.04 7.77 3.43
CA ALA A 47 -5.18 6.62 3.18
C ALA A 47 -6.00 5.33 3.09
N VAL A 48 -5.65 4.48 2.12
CA VAL A 48 -6.26 3.17 1.95
C VAL A 48 -5.35 2.13 2.59
N LEU A 49 -5.74 1.68 3.78
CA LEU A 49 -5.00 0.71 4.59
C LEU A 49 -5.56 -0.72 4.43
N SER A 50 -4.77 -1.71 4.86
CA SER A 50 -5.26 -3.08 4.98
C SER A 50 -6.41 -3.15 5.98
N GLU A 51 -7.23 -4.19 5.85
CA GLU A 51 -8.40 -4.36 6.73
C GLU A 51 -8.03 -4.41 8.21
N GLU A 52 -6.82 -4.85 8.52
CA GLU A 52 -6.28 -4.99 9.86
C GLU A 52 -6.28 -3.68 10.65
N TYR A 53 -5.95 -2.57 9.99
CA TYR A 53 -5.95 -1.24 10.60
C TYR A 53 -7.35 -0.68 10.77
N THR A 54 -8.31 -1.16 9.96
CA THR A 54 -9.70 -0.67 9.95
C THR A 54 -10.66 -1.60 10.67
N ARG A 55 -10.19 -2.66 11.35
CA ARG A 55 -11.04 -3.58 12.11
C ARG A 55 -11.76 -2.81 13.22
N ILE A 56 -13.07 -2.62 13.04
CA ILE A 56 -13.96 -1.99 14.04
C ILE A 56 -14.33 -3.01 15.12
N ASN A 57 -14.55 -4.26 14.71
CA ASN A 57 -14.92 -5.35 15.59
C ASN A 57 -13.68 -5.99 16.19
N LEU A 58 -13.71 -6.20 17.51
CA LEU A 58 -12.62 -6.82 18.24
C LEU A 58 -12.82 -8.34 18.24
N ASP A 59 -12.07 -9.03 17.38
CA ASP A 59 -12.05 -10.48 17.37
C ASP A 59 -11.45 -11.00 18.68
N THR A 60 -12.11 -12.00 19.26
CA THR A 60 -11.69 -12.60 20.53
C THR A 60 -11.38 -14.08 20.40
N VAL A 61 -10.61 -14.58 21.35
CA VAL A 61 -10.30 -16.00 21.53
C VAL A 61 -10.50 -16.37 23.00
N PRO A 62 -11.11 -17.52 23.31
CA PRO A 62 -11.24 -17.99 24.67
C PRO A 62 -9.90 -18.50 25.21
N VAL A 63 -9.58 -18.11 26.44
CA VAL A 63 -8.41 -18.58 27.20
C VAL A 63 -8.84 -19.04 28.59
N TYR A 64 -8.14 -20.06 29.11
CA TYR A 64 -8.26 -20.42 30.52
C TYR A 64 -7.49 -19.41 31.36
N VAL A 65 -8.12 -18.93 32.42
CA VAL A 65 -7.57 -18.00 33.40
C VAL A 65 -7.77 -18.61 34.79
N ALA A 66 -6.81 -18.39 35.68
CA ALA A 66 -6.98 -18.69 37.09
C ALA A 66 -6.61 -17.47 37.95
N GLU A 67 -7.19 -17.41 39.12
CA GLU A 67 -6.77 -16.49 40.18
C GLU A 67 -5.46 -16.96 40.79
N LEU A 68 -4.56 -16.02 41.09
CA LEU A 68 -3.32 -16.27 41.79
C LEU A 68 -3.52 -15.92 43.27
N LYS A 69 -3.78 -16.94 44.09
CA LYS A 69 -4.03 -16.84 45.53
C LYS A 69 -2.78 -16.43 46.31
N ASP A 70 -1.60 -16.82 45.83
CA ASP A 70 -0.30 -16.38 46.34
C ASP A 70 0.49 -15.59 45.28
N PRO A 71 0.50 -14.24 45.35
CA PRO A 71 1.27 -13.38 44.46
C PRO A 71 2.77 -13.69 44.40
N LYS A 72 3.37 -14.27 45.44
CA LYS A 72 4.81 -14.59 45.47
C LYS A 72 5.19 -15.65 44.43
N LEU A 73 4.24 -16.48 44.02
CA LEU A 73 4.45 -17.53 43.02
C LEU A 73 4.33 -17.03 41.58
N ALA A 74 3.90 -15.78 41.34
CA ALA A 74 3.63 -15.23 40.01
C ALA A 74 4.78 -15.46 39.01
N SER A 75 6.01 -15.08 39.39
CA SER A 75 7.19 -15.16 38.52
C SER A 75 7.54 -16.61 38.15
N LYS A 76 7.40 -17.54 39.11
CA LYS A 76 7.62 -18.97 38.88
C LYS A 76 6.56 -19.53 37.93
N CYS A 77 5.29 -19.25 38.20
CA CYS A 77 4.17 -19.68 37.35
C CYS A 77 4.28 -19.13 35.93
N ILE A 78 4.64 -17.86 35.74
CA ILE A 78 4.84 -17.29 34.39
C ILE A 78 5.94 -18.04 33.63
N ARG A 79 7.07 -18.36 34.29
CA ARG A 79 8.19 -19.06 33.65
C ARG A 79 7.78 -20.46 33.20
N GLU A 80 7.18 -21.24 34.09
CA GLU A 80 6.68 -22.60 33.79
C GLU A 80 5.61 -22.56 32.69
N LEU A 81 4.63 -21.65 32.80
CA LEU A 81 3.60 -21.48 31.79
C LEU A 81 4.15 -21.04 30.43
N LYS A 82 5.25 -20.27 30.38
CA LYS A 82 5.89 -19.89 29.11
C LYS A 82 6.57 -21.09 28.45
N GLU A 83 7.13 -22.00 29.25
CA GLU A 83 7.79 -23.22 28.79
C GLU A 83 6.79 -24.28 28.30
N PHE A 84 5.78 -24.60 29.12
CA PHE A 84 4.81 -25.67 28.82
C PHE A 84 3.61 -25.21 28.00
N PHE A 85 3.17 -23.95 28.17
CA PHE A 85 1.96 -23.41 27.54
C PHE A 85 2.17 -22.01 26.97
N PRO A 86 3.07 -21.86 25.97
CA PRO A 86 3.34 -20.57 25.37
C PRO A 86 2.07 -19.98 24.73
N LEU A 87 1.92 -18.66 24.83
CA LEU A 87 0.86 -17.90 24.16
C LEU A 87 1.21 -17.65 22.69
N ASN A 88 1.44 -18.72 21.93
CA ASN A 88 1.72 -18.62 20.50
C ASN A 88 0.58 -17.84 19.82
N ASN A 89 0.94 -16.88 18.97
CA ASN A 89 0.02 -15.94 18.31
C ASN A 89 -0.75 -14.97 19.23
N LEU A 90 -0.47 -14.95 20.55
CA LEU A 90 -1.07 -14.01 21.53
C LEU A 90 -0.02 -13.30 22.39
N GLN A 91 1.18 -13.08 21.84
CA GLN A 91 2.32 -12.50 22.55
C GLN A 91 2.11 -11.03 22.94
N HIS A 92 1.13 -10.35 22.33
CA HIS A 92 0.70 -9.01 22.69
C HIS A 92 -0.04 -8.97 24.02
N LEU A 93 -0.59 -10.07 24.53
CA LEU A 93 -1.28 -10.11 25.81
C LEU A 93 -0.27 -10.13 26.97
N LYS A 94 -0.53 -9.33 28.02
CA LYS A 94 0.18 -9.50 29.29
C LYS A 94 -0.34 -10.76 29.98
N ARG A 95 0.56 -11.66 30.41
CA ARG A 95 0.15 -12.94 31.02
C ARG A 95 -0.67 -12.77 32.31
N ILE A 96 -0.44 -11.69 33.05
CA ILE A 96 -1.12 -11.36 34.31
C ILE A 96 -1.87 -10.04 34.17
N ARG A 97 -3.05 -9.96 34.80
CA ARG A 97 -3.78 -8.71 35.04
C ARG A 97 -4.06 -8.48 36.52
N ARG A 98 -4.25 -7.20 36.86
CA ARG A 98 -4.80 -6.74 38.14
C ARG A 98 -6.25 -6.33 37.90
N PRO A 99 -7.24 -7.17 38.25
CA PRO A 99 -8.63 -6.77 38.16
C PRO A 99 -8.94 -5.68 39.20
N PRO A 100 -10.04 -4.92 39.02
CA PRO A 100 -10.57 -4.05 40.06
C PRO A 100 -10.79 -4.81 41.37
N THR A 101 -10.70 -4.09 42.48
CA THR A 101 -10.88 -4.65 43.81
C THR A 101 -12.26 -5.27 43.96
N ASP A 102 -12.36 -6.47 44.53
CA ASP A 102 -13.65 -7.08 44.83
C ASP A 102 -14.40 -6.30 45.93
N ALA A 103 -15.67 -6.63 46.16
CA ALA A 103 -16.49 -6.02 47.21
C ALA A 103 -15.90 -6.20 48.63
N GLY A 104 -14.93 -7.11 48.80
CA GLY A 104 -14.21 -7.39 50.05
C GLY A 104 -12.87 -6.64 50.19
N GLY A 105 -12.51 -5.74 49.26
CA GLY A 105 -11.29 -4.94 49.37
C GLY A 105 -10.00 -5.66 48.95
N LYS A 106 -10.07 -6.90 48.44
CA LYS A 106 -8.89 -7.69 48.05
C LYS A 106 -8.71 -7.69 46.53
N GLN A 107 -7.52 -7.28 46.08
CA GLN A 107 -7.11 -7.45 44.67
C GLN A 107 -6.42 -8.80 44.49
N VAL A 108 -7.08 -9.73 43.81
CA VAL A 108 -6.50 -11.02 43.46
C VAL A 108 -6.01 -10.98 42.01
N LEU A 109 -4.72 -11.24 41.80
CA LEU A 109 -4.14 -11.27 40.45
C LEU A 109 -4.76 -12.39 39.63
N GLN A 110 -4.89 -12.19 38.33
CA GLN A 110 -5.39 -13.20 37.41
C GLN A 110 -4.35 -13.50 36.34
N ILE A 111 -4.15 -14.78 36.04
CA ILE A 111 -3.11 -15.26 35.11
C ILE A 111 -3.72 -16.11 34.00
N ILE A 112 -3.33 -15.85 32.76
CA ILE A 112 -3.70 -16.70 31.62
C ILE A 112 -2.93 -18.02 31.74
N LEU A 113 -3.63 -19.14 31.70
CA LEU A 113 -3.05 -20.48 31.73
C LEU A 113 -2.71 -20.99 30.33
N ARG A 114 -3.67 -20.97 29.39
CA ARG A 114 -3.46 -21.37 27.99
C ARG A 114 -4.66 -20.99 27.12
N ILE A 115 -4.49 -21.12 25.81
CA ILE A 115 -5.59 -21.03 24.83
C ILE A 115 -6.50 -22.25 24.97
N VAL A 116 -7.81 -22.04 24.90
CA VAL A 116 -8.80 -23.11 24.88
C VAL A 116 -8.83 -23.71 23.47
N SER A 117 -8.67 -25.03 23.33
CA SER A 117 -8.85 -25.71 22.04
C SER A 117 -10.34 -25.91 21.73
N GLU A 118 -10.70 -25.96 20.45
CA GLU A 118 -12.10 -26.13 20.03
C GLU A 118 -12.74 -27.42 20.57
N ASP A 119 -11.96 -28.48 20.75
CA ASP A 119 -12.43 -29.75 21.33
C ASP A 119 -12.83 -29.60 22.81
N GLN A 120 -12.13 -28.75 23.57
CA GLN A 120 -12.38 -28.53 25.01
C GLN A 120 -13.64 -27.69 25.28
N LEU A 121 -14.06 -26.84 24.33
CA LEU A 121 -15.29 -26.05 24.45
C LEU A 121 -16.56 -26.92 24.47
N LYS A 122 -16.53 -28.11 23.86
CA LYS A 122 -17.66 -29.04 23.81
C LYS A 122 -17.88 -29.79 25.14
N PHE A 123 -16.83 -30.01 25.92
CA PHE A 123 -16.88 -30.72 27.21
C PHE A 123 -17.23 -29.84 28.41
N SER A 124 -17.18 -28.51 28.26
CA SER A 124 -17.34 -27.54 29.36
C SER A 124 -18.79 -27.28 29.80
N LYS A 125 -19.82 -27.76 29.08
CA LYS A 125 -21.20 -27.40 29.44
C LYS A 125 -21.71 -28.06 30.73
N ASN A 126 -21.12 -29.18 31.17
CA ASN A 126 -21.61 -29.95 32.34
C ASN A 126 -20.53 -30.45 33.33
N ASN A 127 -19.23 -30.23 33.09
CA ASN A 127 -18.17 -30.80 33.95
C ASN A 127 -17.28 -29.73 34.61
N ILE A 128 -16.97 -29.96 35.89
CA ILE A 128 -15.98 -29.20 36.66
C ILE A 128 -14.61 -29.42 36.00
N ILE A 129 -13.99 -28.35 35.49
CA ILE A 129 -12.68 -28.45 34.84
C ILE A 129 -11.60 -28.41 35.93
N ASN A 130 -10.87 -29.51 36.12
CA ASN A 130 -9.77 -29.56 37.07
C ASN A 130 -8.55 -28.82 36.49
N ILE A 131 -7.91 -27.96 37.28
CA ILE A 131 -6.73 -27.20 36.85
C ILE A 131 -5.60 -28.11 36.36
N LYS A 132 -5.44 -29.30 36.95
CA LYS A 132 -4.40 -30.26 36.57
C LYS A 132 -4.61 -30.81 35.16
N ASP A 133 -5.84 -30.82 34.65
CA ASP A 133 -6.18 -31.24 33.29
C ASP A 133 -5.90 -30.13 32.26
N ILE A 134 -5.75 -28.88 32.72
CA ILE A 134 -5.47 -27.71 31.88
C ILE A 134 -3.96 -27.47 31.77
N ILE A 135 -3.23 -27.62 32.88
CA ILE A 135 -1.81 -27.23 33.00
C ILE A 135 -0.90 -28.38 33.45
N HIS A 136 -0.80 -29.43 32.65
CA HIS A 136 0.16 -30.53 32.88
C HIS A 136 1.62 -30.01 32.92
N GLY A 137 2.40 -30.44 33.91
CA GLY A 137 3.82 -30.06 34.05
C GLY A 137 4.08 -28.73 34.76
N VAL A 138 3.03 -28.00 35.16
CA VAL A 138 3.13 -26.73 35.89
C VAL A 138 2.62 -26.92 37.31
N ASN A 139 3.29 -26.32 38.31
CA ASN A 139 2.78 -26.39 39.68
C ASN A 139 1.47 -25.58 39.82
N SER A 140 0.38 -26.25 40.18
CA SER A 140 -0.92 -25.61 40.40
C SER A 140 -1.09 -24.99 41.79
N GLU A 141 -0.08 -25.12 42.67
CA GLU A 141 -0.07 -24.52 44.00
C GLU A 141 -0.22 -22.99 43.93
N GLY A 142 -1.11 -22.45 44.75
CA GLY A 142 -1.41 -21.02 44.75
C GLY A 142 -2.28 -20.55 43.58
N LEU A 143 -2.76 -21.43 42.70
CA LEU A 143 -3.77 -21.11 41.69
C LEU A 143 -5.18 -21.46 42.18
N GLY A 144 -6.15 -20.61 41.83
CA GLY A 144 -7.58 -20.83 42.03
C GLY A 144 -8.20 -21.73 40.97
N ASN A 145 -9.52 -21.90 41.04
CA ASN A 145 -10.23 -22.68 40.04
C ASN A 145 -10.16 -21.96 38.68
N PRO A 146 -9.91 -22.69 37.59
CA PRO A 146 -9.81 -22.11 36.26
C PRO A 146 -11.19 -21.75 35.72
N PHE A 147 -11.25 -20.68 34.94
CA PHE A 147 -12.44 -20.22 34.23
C PHE A 147 -12.06 -19.66 32.86
N VAL A 148 -13.05 -19.48 31.99
CA VAL A 148 -12.81 -19.04 30.60
C VAL A 148 -13.11 -17.55 30.45
N ILE A 149 -12.18 -16.82 29.85
CA ILE A 149 -12.37 -15.41 29.44
C ILE A 149 -12.09 -15.28 27.94
N LYS A 150 -12.79 -14.37 27.27
CA LYS A 150 -12.48 -13.93 25.91
C LYS A 150 -11.46 -12.80 25.94
N VAL A 151 -10.36 -12.97 25.23
CA VAL A 151 -9.27 -11.97 25.11
C VAL A 151 -9.07 -11.56 23.65
N PRO A 152 -8.48 -10.38 23.37
CA PRO A 152 -8.20 -9.94 22.01
C PRO A 152 -7.35 -10.95 21.24
N ARG A 153 -7.84 -11.38 20.07
CA ARG A 153 -7.16 -12.36 19.21
C ARG A 153 -5.91 -11.79 18.55
N TYR A 154 -5.96 -10.54 18.11
CA TYR A 154 -4.89 -9.88 17.37
C TYR A 154 -4.25 -8.75 18.17
N PRO A 155 -2.97 -8.44 17.93
CA PRO A 155 -2.34 -7.25 18.47
C PRO A 155 -3.06 -5.99 17.97
N PRO A 156 -3.25 -4.97 18.84
CA PRO A 156 -3.75 -3.68 18.38
C PRO A 156 -2.71 -2.98 17.50
N LEU A 157 -3.14 -2.50 16.34
CA LEU A 157 -2.32 -1.72 15.41
C LEU A 157 -2.55 -0.20 15.55
N THR A 158 -3.69 0.20 16.13
CA THR A 158 -4.05 1.61 16.34
C THR A 158 -4.33 1.91 17.81
N ARG A 159 -4.26 3.20 18.17
CA ARG A 159 -4.60 3.65 19.54
C ARG A 159 -6.04 3.31 19.91
N GLU A 160 -6.97 3.44 18.97
CA GLU A 160 -8.37 3.09 19.18
C GLU A 160 -8.54 1.59 19.46
N GLN A 161 -7.89 0.74 18.65
CA GLN A 161 -7.87 -0.71 18.88
C GLN A 161 -7.24 -1.06 20.21
N PHE A 162 -6.15 -0.38 20.61
CA PHE A 162 -5.51 -0.57 21.89
C PHE A 162 -6.45 -0.26 23.06
N ASN A 163 -7.18 0.86 23.00
CA ASN A 163 -8.12 1.25 24.05
C ASN A 163 -9.19 0.17 24.23
N LYS A 164 -9.84 -0.25 23.12
CA LYS A 164 -10.86 -1.32 23.11
C LYS A 164 -10.30 -2.67 23.59
N ALA A 165 -9.10 -3.04 23.14
CA ALA A 165 -8.45 -4.30 23.53
C ALA A 165 -8.11 -4.33 25.02
N SER A 166 -7.63 -3.20 25.55
CA SER A 166 -7.22 -3.06 26.95
C SER A 166 -8.39 -3.16 27.93
N GLU A 167 -9.62 -2.85 27.49
CA GLU A 167 -10.84 -3.08 28.26
C GLU A 167 -11.11 -4.58 28.50
N LEU A 168 -10.79 -5.43 27.53
CA LEU A 168 -10.96 -6.89 27.67
C LEU A 168 -9.82 -7.53 28.47
N TRP A 169 -8.59 -7.21 28.10
CA TRP A 169 -7.40 -7.77 28.74
C TRP A 169 -6.18 -6.85 28.52
N PRO A 170 -5.28 -6.68 29.51
CA PRO A 170 -4.10 -5.84 29.32
C PRO A 170 -3.22 -6.34 28.16
N VAL A 171 -2.93 -5.44 27.22
CA VAL A 171 -2.10 -5.72 26.05
C VAL A 171 -0.86 -4.82 26.01
N ASN A 172 0.17 -5.26 25.30
CA ASN A 172 1.31 -4.45 24.90
C ASN A 172 0.96 -3.73 23.60
N PHE A 173 1.28 -2.44 23.55
CA PHE A 173 1.06 -1.61 22.37
C PHE A 173 2.20 -0.60 22.25
N HIS A 174 2.79 -0.56 21.06
CA HIS A 174 3.77 0.43 20.68
C HIS A 174 3.17 1.19 19.51
N GLU A 175 2.92 2.48 19.73
CA GLU A 175 2.24 3.31 18.74
C GLU A 175 3.17 3.60 17.56
N ASP A 176 2.71 3.23 16.37
CA ASP A 176 3.35 3.63 15.13
C ASP A 176 2.94 5.08 14.80
N LYS A 177 3.88 6.01 15.00
CA LYS A 177 3.67 7.44 14.74
C LYS A 177 3.34 7.73 13.28
N TYR A 178 3.80 6.92 12.34
CA TYR A 178 3.51 7.07 10.93
C TYR A 178 2.04 6.73 10.66
N ILE A 179 1.60 5.56 11.12
CA ILE A 179 0.20 5.13 11.00
C ILE A 179 -0.74 6.10 11.71
N THR A 180 -0.38 6.61 12.89
CA THR A 180 -1.18 7.62 13.59
C THR A 180 -1.37 8.89 12.75
N LYS A 181 -0.31 9.44 12.16
CA LYS A 181 -0.40 10.62 11.27
C LYS A 181 -1.20 10.34 10.01
N LEU A 182 -1.10 9.12 9.50
CA LEU A 182 -1.79 8.69 8.30
C LEU A 182 -3.29 8.56 8.55
N LEU A 183 -3.70 7.99 9.70
CA LEU A 183 -5.10 7.90 10.12
C LEU A 183 -5.71 9.25 10.53
N SER A 184 -4.92 10.16 11.13
CA SER A 184 -5.38 11.52 11.46
C SER A 184 -5.46 12.45 10.23
N GLY A 185 -4.95 12.02 9.08
CA GLY A 185 -4.84 12.84 7.87
C GLY A 185 -3.82 13.98 8.02
N GLU A 186 -2.88 13.87 8.95
CA GLU A 186 -1.82 14.87 9.20
C GLU A 186 -0.50 14.54 8.49
N LEU A 187 -0.51 13.50 7.66
CA LEU A 187 0.66 13.10 6.89
C LEU A 187 1.14 14.20 5.92
N PHE A 188 0.20 14.93 5.31
CA PHE A 188 0.50 15.97 4.32
C PHE A 188 0.24 17.36 4.90
N GLY A 189 1.30 18.18 4.96
CA GLY A 189 1.18 19.60 5.26
C GLY A 189 0.66 20.42 4.07
N ASP A 190 0.34 21.69 4.30
CA ASP A 190 -0.31 22.58 3.33
C ASP A 190 0.37 22.62 1.95
N LEU A 191 1.71 22.69 1.90
CA LEU A 191 2.45 22.73 0.64
C LEU A 191 2.32 21.40 -0.14
N ALA A 192 2.39 20.27 0.57
CA ALA A 192 2.22 18.95 -0.03
C ALA A 192 0.78 18.77 -0.55
N LEU A 193 -0.22 19.23 0.20
CA LEU A 193 -1.63 19.20 -0.23
C LEU A 193 -1.84 19.99 -1.53
N ARG A 194 -1.28 21.20 -1.65
CA ARG A 194 -1.37 21.98 -2.91
C ARG A 194 -0.77 21.24 -4.10
N LYS A 195 0.37 20.56 -3.91
CA LYS A 195 1.00 19.76 -4.96
C LYS A 195 0.13 18.58 -5.36
N ILE A 196 -0.42 17.85 -4.38
CA ILE A 196 -1.35 16.73 -4.62
C ILE A 196 -2.55 17.18 -5.46
N TYR A 197 -3.18 18.30 -5.09
CA TYR A 197 -4.31 18.86 -5.84
C TYR A 197 -3.92 19.36 -7.22
N LYS A 198 -2.75 20.02 -7.36
CA LYS A 198 -2.20 20.43 -8.67
C LYS A 198 -2.05 19.24 -9.61
N TYR A 199 -1.42 18.15 -9.14
CA TYR A 199 -1.18 16.97 -9.99
C TYR A 199 -2.46 16.20 -10.28
N MET A 200 -3.42 16.16 -9.35
CA MET A 200 -4.74 15.58 -9.64
C MET A 200 -5.54 16.41 -10.65
N ASP A 201 -5.48 17.76 -10.58
CA ASP A 201 -6.11 18.63 -11.58
C ASP A 201 -5.50 18.43 -12.98
N MET A 202 -4.18 18.22 -13.06
CA MET A 202 -3.51 17.82 -14.31
C MET A 202 -4.03 16.49 -14.84
N ALA A 203 -4.20 15.47 -13.98
CA ALA A 203 -4.80 14.20 -14.38
C ALA A 203 -6.24 14.38 -14.87
N ARG A 204 -7.03 15.23 -14.21
CA ARG A 204 -8.41 15.57 -14.63
C ARG A 204 -8.45 16.23 -16.01
N LYS A 205 -7.57 17.20 -16.27
CA LYS A 205 -7.45 17.84 -17.59
C LYS A 205 -7.08 16.84 -18.68
N SER A 206 -6.14 15.94 -18.38
CA SER A 206 -5.78 14.85 -19.31
C SER A 206 -6.97 13.93 -19.61
N ALA A 207 -7.76 13.58 -18.59
CA ALA A 207 -8.99 12.80 -18.76
C ALA A 207 -10.00 13.48 -19.68
N LEU A 208 -10.15 14.81 -19.57
CA LEU A 208 -11.05 15.60 -20.41
C LEU A 208 -10.57 15.64 -21.87
N ILE A 209 -9.25 15.75 -22.10
CA ILE A 209 -8.66 15.63 -23.44
C ILE A 209 -8.99 14.26 -24.04
N GLY A 210 -8.84 13.18 -23.27
CA GLY A 210 -9.23 11.84 -23.70
C GLY A 210 -10.72 11.75 -24.06
N LYS A 211 -11.61 12.28 -23.20
CA LYS A 211 -13.07 12.32 -23.43
C LYS A 211 -13.41 13.04 -24.75
N ASN A 212 -12.81 14.21 -24.98
CA ASN A 212 -13.03 15.00 -26.20
C ASN A 212 -12.56 14.28 -27.47
N ASN A 213 -11.63 13.34 -27.31
CA ASN A 213 -11.11 12.49 -28.36
C ASN A 213 -11.84 11.15 -28.50
N GLY A 214 -13.00 10.98 -27.85
CA GLY A 214 -13.81 9.76 -27.91
C GLY A 214 -13.27 8.60 -27.06
N MET A 215 -12.36 8.86 -26.13
CA MET A 215 -11.85 7.87 -25.19
C MET A 215 -12.65 7.84 -23.89
N VAL A 216 -12.42 6.83 -23.06
CA VAL A 216 -12.91 6.81 -21.69
C VAL A 216 -12.24 7.94 -20.90
N ALA A 217 -13.01 8.71 -20.14
CA ALA A 217 -12.55 9.89 -19.40
C ALA A 217 -11.71 9.54 -18.14
N ILE A 218 -10.56 8.89 -18.36
CA ILE A 218 -9.60 8.55 -17.30
C ILE A 218 -8.25 9.15 -17.68
N GLY A 219 -7.68 9.93 -16.77
CA GLY A 219 -6.39 10.60 -16.94
C GLY A 219 -5.46 10.30 -15.78
N THR A 220 -4.16 10.36 -16.03
CA THR A 220 -3.13 10.03 -15.06
C THR A 220 -1.86 10.83 -15.26
N VAL A 221 -1.11 11.03 -14.18
CA VAL A 221 0.15 11.76 -14.12
C VAL A 221 1.13 10.99 -13.26
N VAL A 222 2.38 10.87 -13.71
CA VAL A 222 3.50 10.34 -12.92
C VAL A 222 4.46 11.48 -12.61
N VAL A 223 4.83 11.62 -11.34
CA VAL A 223 5.68 12.70 -10.83
C VAL A 223 6.88 12.13 -10.09
N ASP A 224 8.05 12.73 -10.30
CA ASP A 224 9.19 12.58 -9.39
C ASP A 224 9.00 13.54 -8.20
N PRO A 225 8.71 12.99 -7.02
CA PRO A 225 8.41 13.78 -5.83
C PRO A 225 9.65 14.36 -5.15
N SER A 226 10.86 13.91 -5.53
CA SER A 226 12.11 14.46 -5.01
C SER A 226 12.48 15.79 -5.67
N SER A 227 12.10 15.95 -6.95
CA SER A 227 12.39 17.12 -7.76
C SER A 227 11.15 17.93 -8.16
N ASP A 228 9.95 17.48 -7.79
CA ASP A 228 8.65 18.03 -8.23
C ASP A 228 8.49 18.09 -9.77
N ILE A 229 9.13 17.15 -10.48
CA ILE A 229 9.10 17.11 -11.95
C ILE A 229 8.02 16.14 -12.40
N VAL A 230 7.18 16.58 -13.33
CA VAL A 230 6.22 15.70 -13.99
C VAL A 230 6.97 14.88 -15.04
N ILE A 231 6.94 13.56 -14.89
CA ILE A 231 7.65 12.64 -15.79
C ILE A 231 6.78 12.34 -17.00
N ALA A 232 5.52 11.98 -16.77
CA ALA A 232 4.60 11.62 -17.84
C ALA A 232 3.15 11.96 -17.51
N VAL A 233 2.36 12.28 -18.54
CA VAL A 233 0.91 12.53 -18.47
C VAL A 233 0.23 11.74 -19.57
N ALA A 234 -0.81 10.98 -19.23
CA ALA A 234 -1.55 10.17 -20.18
C ALA A 234 -3.04 10.12 -19.86
N TYR A 235 -3.81 9.71 -20.85
CA TYR A 235 -5.22 9.35 -20.70
C TYR A 235 -5.48 7.97 -21.33
N ASP A 236 -6.70 7.48 -21.14
CA ASP A 236 -7.12 6.17 -21.62
C ASP A 236 -7.12 6.10 -23.16
N LEU A 237 -6.59 5.01 -23.72
CA LEU A 237 -6.58 4.76 -25.17
C LEU A 237 -7.30 3.45 -25.52
N ARG A 238 -8.09 2.87 -24.61
CA ARG A 238 -8.69 1.54 -24.84
C ARG A 238 -9.66 1.51 -26.02
N CYS A 239 -10.30 2.64 -26.31
CA CYS A 239 -11.19 2.81 -27.46
C CYS A 239 -10.44 3.14 -28.76
N HIS A 240 -9.12 3.35 -28.71
CA HIS A 240 -8.30 3.72 -29.86
C HIS A 240 -7.67 2.52 -30.59
N GLY A 241 -7.64 1.33 -29.99
CA GLY A 241 -7.15 0.16 -30.71
C GLY A 241 -6.78 -1.07 -29.88
N HIS A 242 -6.64 -0.95 -28.55
CA HIS A 242 -6.33 -2.11 -27.73
C HIS A 242 -6.99 -2.06 -26.33
N PRO A 243 -7.72 -3.11 -25.92
CA PRO A 243 -8.47 -3.10 -24.65
C PRO A 243 -7.61 -2.92 -23.40
N LEU A 244 -6.31 -3.26 -23.46
CA LEU A 244 -5.38 -3.10 -22.34
C LEU A 244 -4.77 -1.70 -22.23
N HIS A 245 -5.05 -0.77 -23.15
CA HIS A 245 -4.50 0.60 -23.12
C HIS A 245 -5.24 1.51 -22.16
N HIS A 246 -5.35 1.07 -20.91
CA HIS A 246 -5.84 1.89 -19.83
C HIS A 246 -4.85 3.02 -19.55
N ALA A 247 -5.34 4.17 -19.06
CA ALA A 247 -4.50 5.35 -18.80
C ALA A 247 -3.20 5.04 -18.02
N ILE A 248 -3.27 4.18 -17.00
CA ILE A 248 -2.10 3.77 -16.20
C ILE A 248 -1.11 2.92 -16.99
N MET A 249 -1.58 2.03 -17.85
CA MET A 249 -0.69 1.24 -18.70
C MET A 249 0.04 2.16 -19.67
N VAL A 250 -0.70 3.10 -20.27
CA VAL A 250 -0.16 4.09 -21.20
C VAL A 250 0.91 4.95 -20.51
N VAL A 251 0.66 5.45 -19.30
CA VAL A 251 1.64 6.31 -18.60
C VAL A 251 2.88 5.54 -18.16
N ILE A 252 2.74 4.28 -17.73
CA ILE A 252 3.90 3.43 -17.40
C ILE A 252 4.78 3.22 -18.64
N ASP A 253 4.16 3.02 -19.81
CA ASP A 253 4.90 2.87 -21.06
C ASP A 253 5.60 4.19 -21.46
N LEU A 254 4.95 5.35 -21.27
CA LEU A 254 5.61 6.66 -21.49
C LEU A 254 6.80 6.88 -20.54
N VAL A 255 6.67 6.48 -19.27
CA VAL A 255 7.82 6.50 -18.32
C VAL A 255 8.92 5.57 -18.82
N ALA A 256 8.59 4.37 -19.29
CA ALA A 256 9.57 3.45 -19.84
C ALA A 256 10.28 4.03 -21.08
N GLN A 257 9.54 4.68 -21.99
CA GLN A 257 10.09 5.37 -23.15
C GLN A 257 11.04 6.51 -22.74
N SER A 258 10.71 7.26 -21.68
CA SER A 258 11.61 8.28 -21.13
C SER A 258 12.96 7.75 -20.67
N GLN A 259 13.00 6.44 -20.37
CA GLN A 259 14.16 5.70 -19.89
C GLN A 259 14.72 4.76 -20.97
N THR A 260 14.49 5.07 -22.26
CA THR A 260 14.96 4.31 -23.43
C THR A 260 14.36 2.91 -23.60
N GLY A 261 13.30 2.60 -22.85
CA GLY A 261 12.50 1.38 -22.98
C GLY A 261 11.18 1.63 -23.71
N GLY A 262 10.10 1.03 -23.20
CA GLY A 262 8.76 1.13 -23.78
C GLY A 262 8.46 0.01 -24.79
N THR A 263 7.20 -0.38 -24.87
CA THR A 263 6.69 -1.47 -25.71
C THR A 263 5.89 -0.95 -26.87
N TRP A 264 5.10 0.12 -26.66
CA TRP A 264 4.18 0.63 -27.66
C TRP A 264 4.75 1.87 -28.33
N ASN A 265 4.74 1.87 -29.67
CA ASN A 265 5.05 3.08 -30.42
C ASN A 265 3.81 4.00 -30.44
N MET A 266 3.50 4.65 -29.32
CA MET A 266 2.30 5.49 -29.22
C MET A 266 2.46 6.87 -29.85
N GLY A 267 3.64 7.20 -30.39
CA GLY A 267 4.01 8.60 -30.60
C GLY A 267 4.09 9.31 -29.25
N TYR A 268 5.10 10.14 -29.05
CA TYR A 268 5.19 10.92 -27.83
C TYR A 268 5.68 12.31 -28.17
N GLN A 269 5.28 13.25 -27.32
CA GLN A 269 5.83 14.58 -27.32
C GLN A 269 6.56 14.78 -26.00
N GLN A 270 7.71 15.44 -26.08
CA GLN A 270 8.46 15.86 -24.91
C GLN A 270 8.42 17.38 -24.85
N ASP A 271 7.58 17.93 -23.97
CA ASP A 271 7.64 19.35 -23.62
C ASP A 271 8.33 19.50 -22.26
N SER A 272 9.45 20.23 -22.25
CA SER A 272 10.14 20.61 -21.02
C SER A 272 10.49 19.45 -20.09
N GLY A 273 10.72 18.26 -20.65
CA GLY A 273 11.05 17.03 -19.91
C GLY A 273 9.85 16.15 -19.54
N THR A 274 8.62 16.62 -19.71
CA THR A 274 7.40 15.83 -19.51
C THR A 274 7.03 15.06 -20.78
N TRP A 275 6.73 13.78 -20.63
CA TRP A 275 6.32 12.88 -21.72
C TRP A 275 4.80 12.80 -21.82
N THR A 276 4.26 13.14 -22.99
CA THR A 276 2.81 13.15 -23.23
C THR A 276 2.47 12.43 -24.53
N LEU A 277 1.20 12.03 -24.66
CA LEU A 277 0.64 11.58 -25.93
C LEU A 277 0.65 12.74 -26.96
N PRO A 278 0.66 12.43 -28.28
CA PRO A 278 0.57 13.46 -29.32
C PRO A 278 -0.78 14.17 -29.29
N GLU A 279 -0.80 15.42 -29.73
CA GLU A 279 -2.04 16.21 -29.86
C GLU A 279 -3.03 15.58 -30.86
N ASN A 280 -2.52 15.03 -31.96
CA ASN A 280 -3.34 14.34 -32.97
C ASN A 280 -3.26 12.83 -32.77
N LEU A 281 -4.38 12.23 -32.37
CA LEU A 281 -4.48 10.79 -32.16
C LEU A 281 -4.17 9.95 -33.41
N ASN A 282 -4.37 10.48 -34.62
CA ASN A 282 -4.04 9.75 -35.86
C ASN A 282 -2.53 9.49 -36.02
N ASP A 283 -1.69 10.21 -35.26
CA ASP A 283 -0.24 10.01 -35.25
C ASP A 283 0.19 8.85 -34.33
N ILE A 284 -0.74 8.35 -33.49
CA ILE A 284 -0.53 7.18 -32.63
C ILE A 284 -0.59 5.92 -33.49
N LYS A 285 0.57 5.42 -33.92
CA LYS A 285 0.68 4.14 -34.64
C LYS A 285 0.92 3.00 -33.66
N ILE A 286 -0.14 2.46 -33.05
CA ILE A 286 -0.03 1.27 -32.19
C ILE A 286 0.56 0.09 -32.99
N LYS A 287 1.88 -0.03 -32.95
CA LYS A 287 2.66 -1.16 -33.44
C LYS A 287 3.47 -1.66 -32.25
N LYS A 288 3.56 -2.98 -32.07
CA LYS A 288 4.57 -3.55 -31.17
C LYS A 288 5.93 -3.00 -31.63
N ALA A 289 6.70 -2.41 -30.72
CA ALA A 289 8.09 -2.08 -31.02
C ALA A 289 8.78 -3.37 -31.52
N LYS A 290 9.53 -3.28 -32.63
CA LYS A 290 10.39 -4.40 -33.03
C LYS A 290 11.39 -4.60 -31.89
N CYS A 291 11.25 -5.70 -31.16
CA CYS A 291 12.22 -6.07 -30.15
C CYS A 291 13.52 -6.38 -30.90
N GLN A 292 14.56 -5.56 -30.71
CA GLN A 292 15.93 -5.91 -31.12
C GLN A 292 16.49 -6.91 -30.11
N LEU A 293 15.84 -8.05 -30.00
CA LEU A 293 16.40 -9.27 -29.46
C LEU A 293 16.02 -10.31 -30.50
N ASP A 294 16.91 -10.50 -31.48
CA ASP A 294 16.84 -11.61 -32.41
C ASP A 294 17.05 -12.89 -31.61
N CYS A 295 15.98 -13.40 -31.01
CA CYS A 295 15.89 -14.80 -30.65
C CYS A 295 15.67 -15.53 -31.98
N GLU A 296 16.75 -16.07 -32.55
CA GLU A 296 16.66 -16.93 -33.73
C GLU A 296 15.61 -18.02 -33.51
N GLU A 297 14.49 -17.89 -34.20
CA GLU A 297 13.49 -18.95 -34.33
C GLU A 297 14.15 -20.13 -35.07
N THR A 298 14.69 -21.08 -34.33
CA THR A 298 15.00 -22.39 -34.89
C THR A 298 13.74 -23.25 -34.84
N SER A 299 12.96 -23.17 -35.92
CA SER A 299 11.98 -24.17 -36.29
C SER A 299 12.70 -25.50 -36.55
N LYS A 300 12.62 -26.46 -35.62
CA LYS A 300 12.85 -27.87 -35.92
C LYS A 300 11.85 -28.76 -35.21
N GLU A 301 11.21 -29.57 -36.05
CA GLU A 301 10.16 -30.53 -35.78
C GLU A 301 10.56 -31.57 -34.73
N ASP A 302 9.60 -31.87 -33.86
CA ASP A 302 9.59 -33.02 -32.97
C ASP A 302 9.67 -34.32 -33.78
N THR A 303 10.77 -35.07 -33.61
CA THR A 303 10.71 -36.54 -33.66
C THR A 303 11.62 -37.17 -32.61
N SER A 304 10.98 -37.96 -31.75
CA SER A 304 11.48 -38.94 -30.78
C SER A 304 12.91 -39.46 -30.95
N LYS A 305 13.68 -39.47 -29.85
CA LYS A 305 14.20 -40.70 -29.23
C LYS A 305 14.91 -40.41 -27.90
N SER A 306 14.50 -41.17 -26.90
CA SER A 306 15.12 -41.34 -25.59
C SER A 306 16.56 -41.84 -25.69
N LYS A 307 17.46 -41.27 -24.89
CA LYS A 307 18.59 -41.96 -24.26
C LYS A 307 18.97 -41.26 -22.96
N VAL A 308 18.87 -42.03 -21.88
CA VAL A 308 19.48 -41.81 -20.57
C VAL A 308 21.01 -41.80 -20.73
N VAL A 309 21.74 -40.97 -19.97
CA VAL A 309 22.94 -41.33 -19.18
C VAL A 309 23.69 -40.06 -18.70
N GLU A 310 23.83 -40.01 -17.37
CA GLU A 310 24.92 -39.50 -16.50
C GLU A 310 25.32 -38.02 -16.40
N ASP A 311 25.11 -37.57 -15.15
CA ASP A 311 25.96 -36.74 -14.31
C ASP A 311 27.41 -36.56 -14.76
N SER A 312 27.83 -35.31 -14.94
CA SER A 312 29.20 -34.91 -14.61
C SER A 312 29.28 -33.42 -14.27
N ASN A 313 29.49 -33.18 -12.98
CA ASN A 313 30.02 -31.93 -12.44
C ASN A 313 31.26 -31.47 -13.22
N LYS A 314 31.17 -30.31 -13.88
CA LYS A 314 32.34 -29.45 -14.12
C LYS A 314 31.99 -28.00 -13.82
N THR A 315 32.50 -27.57 -12.68
CA THR A 315 32.75 -26.20 -12.28
C THR A 315 33.38 -25.40 -13.42
N ASN A 316 32.74 -24.29 -13.81
CA ASN A 316 33.46 -23.17 -14.39
C ASN A 316 32.95 -21.88 -13.75
N LYS A 317 33.75 -21.39 -12.79
CA LYS A 317 33.65 -20.04 -12.25
C LYS A 317 34.10 -19.08 -13.35
N ASN A 318 33.17 -18.32 -13.93
CA ASN A 318 33.50 -17.03 -14.50
C ASN A 318 32.79 -15.96 -13.66
N PRO A 319 33.54 -15.16 -12.88
CA PRO A 319 32.99 -13.98 -12.26
C PRO A 319 32.87 -12.88 -13.33
N GLU A 320 32.02 -11.90 -13.06
CA GLU A 320 31.92 -10.63 -13.80
C GLU A 320 31.11 -10.67 -15.10
N ASN A 321 29.78 -10.63 -14.97
CA ASN A 321 28.95 -9.89 -15.91
C ASN A 321 28.28 -8.74 -15.18
N LYS A 322 29.12 -7.77 -14.80
CA LYS A 322 28.69 -6.49 -14.23
C LYS A 322 28.39 -5.54 -15.39
N PHE A 323 27.31 -5.81 -16.14
CA PHE A 323 26.76 -4.83 -17.07
C PHE A 323 26.06 -3.73 -16.27
N MET A 324 26.85 -2.83 -15.70
CA MET A 324 26.38 -1.51 -15.29
C MET A 324 26.08 -0.73 -16.56
N ASN A 325 24.80 -0.51 -16.82
CA ASN A 325 24.34 0.23 -17.97
C ASN A 325 24.41 1.73 -17.61
N GLU A 326 25.56 2.37 -17.86
CA GLU A 326 25.88 3.75 -17.48
C GLU A 326 25.05 4.85 -18.20
N ASN A 327 24.08 4.47 -19.03
CA ASN A 327 23.23 5.40 -19.79
C ASN A 327 21.73 5.29 -19.44
N LYS A 328 21.36 4.97 -18.19
CA LYS A 328 19.95 5.07 -17.76
C LYS A 328 19.64 6.46 -17.24
N ASN A 329 18.88 7.23 -18.01
CA ASN A 329 18.27 8.49 -17.55
C ASN A 329 17.07 8.18 -16.65
N GLY A 330 17.30 8.06 -15.34
CA GLY A 330 16.24 7.89 -14.33
C GLY A 330 16.30 6.55 -13.57
N PRO A 331 15.39 6.35 -12.60
CA PRO A 331 15.32 5.13 -11.80
C PRO A 331 14.82 3.94 -12.64
N TYR A 332 14.76 2.74 -12.06
CA TYR A 332 14.11 1.61 -12.72
C TYR A 332 12.59 1.87 -12.84
N LEU A 333 12.12 2.14 -14.04
CA LEU A 333 10.70 2.36 -14.34
C LEU A 333 10.09 3.44 -13.41
N CYS A 334 9.00 3.15 -12.70
CA CYS A 334 8.34 4.09 -11.80
C CYS A 334 8.89 4.07 -10.37
N THR A 335 10.08 3.49 -10.13
CA THR A 335 10.66 3.37 -8.78
C THR A 335 10.83 4.75 -8.16
N GLY A 336 10.21 4.96 -6.99
CA GLY A 336 10.30 6.22 -6.25
C GLY A 336 9.30 7.31 -6.68
N TYR A 337 8.50 7.06 -7.72
CA TYR A 337 7.55 8.04 -8.25
C TYR A 337 6.16 7.95 -7.63
N ASP A 338 5.45 9.07 -7.66
CA ASP A 338 4.05 9.17 -7.25
C ASP A 338 3.15 9.23 -8.50
N LEU A 339 2.07 8.47 -8.49
CA LEU A 339 1.06 8.46 -9.55
C LEU A 339 -0.25 9.10 -9.08
N TYR A 340 -0.82 9.95 -9.92
CA TYR A 340 -2.14 10.55 -9.73
C TYR A 340 -3.06 10.03 -10.83
N VAL A 341 -4.28 9.61 -10.50
CA VAL A 341 -5.25 9.10 -11.48
C VAL A 341 -6.67 9.51 -11.11
N THR A 342 -7.49 9.86 -12.09
CA THR A 342 -8.85 10.37 -11.80
C THR A 342 -9.77 9.29 -11.23
N ARG A 343 -9.59 8.03 -11.63
CA ARG A 343 -10.44 6.88 -11.24
C ARG A 343 -9.62 5.77 -10.62
N GLU A 344 -10.18 5.09 -9.62
CA GLU A 344 -9.54 3.95 -8.96
C GLU A 344 -9.04 2.89 -9.98
N PRO A 345 -7.78 2.43 -9.89
CA PRO A 345 -7.23 1.45 -10.81
C PRO A 345 -7.91 0.08 -10.70
N CYS A 346 -8.15 -0.56 -11.85
CA CYS A 346 -8.57 -1.96 -11.90
C CYS A 346 -7.42 -2.92 -11.55
N ILE A 347 -7.73 -4.21 -11.36
CA ILE A 347 -6.73 -5.23 -10.95
C ILE A 347 -5.49 -5.28 -11.86
N MET A 348 -5.66 -5.15 -13.18
CA MET A 348 -4.55 -5.13 -14.14
C MET A 348 -3.63 -3.93 -13.89
N CYS A 349 -4.20 -2.72 -13.82
CA CYS A 349 -3.44 -1.50 -13.60
C CYS A 349 -2.75 -1.52 -12.21
N SER A 350 -3.45 -2.00 -11.18
CA SER A 350 -2.90 -2.14 -9.84
C SER A 350 -1.70 -3.10 -9.81
N MET A 351 -1.79 -4.24 -10.50
CA MET A 351 -0.67 -5.18 -10.57
C MET A 351 0.49 -4.64 -11.42
N ALA A 352 0.20 -3.90 -12.49
CA ALA A 352 1.22 -3.20 -13.26
C ALA A 352 2.00 -2.19 -12.40
N LEU A 353 1.33 -1.51 -11.48
CA LEU A 353 1.95 -0.59 -10.53
C LEU A 353 2.89 -1.28 -9.52
N VAL A 354 2.53 -2.49 -9.06
CA VAL A 354 3.42 -3.36 -8.26
C VAL A 354 4.69 -3.67 -9.06
N HIS A 355 4.54 -4.16 -10.29
CA HIS A 355 5.68 -4.50 -11.15
C HIS A 355 6.54 -3.29 -11.53
N SER A 356 5.93 -2.10 -11.59
CA SER A 356 6.59 -0.84 -11.88
C SER A 356 7.29 -0.21 -10.67
N ARG A 357 7.14 -0.82 -9.49
CA ARG A 357 7.68 -0.34 -8.21
C ARG A 357 7.27 1.10 -7.87
N ILE A 358 6.03 1.49 -8.20
CA ILE A 358 5.52 2.83 -7.85
C ILE A 358 5.67 3.07 -6.34
N ARG A 359 5.95 4.31 -5.92
CA ARG A 359 6.07 4.64 -4.50
C ARG A 359 4.70 4.86 -3.86
N ARG A 360 3.86 5.65 -4.52
CA ARG A 360 2.56 6.05 -4.01
C ARG A 360 1.56 6.29 -5.13
N VAL A 361 0.29 6.01 -4.86
CA VAL A 361 -0.82 6.25 -5.78
C VAL A 361 -1.87 7.12 -5.10
N PHE A 362 -2.30 8.15 -5.79
CA PHE A 362 -3.40 9.02 -5.44
C PHE A 362 -4.50 8.82 -6.47
N TYR A 363 -5.72 8.47 -6.05
CA TYR A 363 -6.86 8.40 -6.96
C TYR A 363 -8.01 9.31 -6.56
N GLY A 364 -8.71 9.84 -7.55
CA GLY A 364 -9.79 10.80 -7.36
C GLY A 364 -11.05 10.16 -6.81
N CYS A 365 -11.76 9.39 -7.64
CA CYS A 365 -12.99 8.70 -7.28
C CYS A 365 -12.81 7.17 -7.21
N LYS A 366 -13.61 6.52 -6.36
CA LYS A 366 -13.64 5.06 -6.22
C LYS A 366 -14.31 4.42 -7.43
N ASP A 367 -13.96 3.16 -7.67
CA ASP A 367 -14.64 2.33 -8.66
C ASP A 367 -15.17 1.04 -8.00
N PRO A 368 -16.42 1.04 -7.50
CA PRO A 368 -17.00 -0.13 -6.85
C PRO A 368 -17.09 -1.36 -7.76
N SER A 369 -17.09 -1.16 -9.09
CA SER A 369 -17.29 -2.23 -10.06
C SER A 369 -16.01 -3.04 -10.30
N VAL A 370 -14.86 -2.38 -10.43
CA VAL A 370 -13.59 -3.04 -10.80
C VAL A 370 -12.36 -2.57 -10.02
N GLY A 371 -12.51 -1.57 -9.14
CA GLY A 371 -11.43 -0.95 -8.38
C GLY A 371 -10.72 -1.95 -7.45
N ALA A 372 -9.40 -1.99 -7.55
CA ALA A 372 -8.58 -2.99 -6.87
C ALA A 372 -7.69 -2.43 -5.76
N LEU A 373 -7.65 -1.11 -5.56
CA LEU A 373 -6.82 -0.51 -4.50
C LEU A 373 -7.60 -0.23 -3.22
N GLY A 374 -8.88 0.13 -3.30
CA GLY A 374 -9.71 0.41 -2.13
C GLY A 374 -11.10 -0.24 -2.16
N SER A 375 -11.63 -0.56 -3.34
CA SER A 375 -13.00 -1.08 -3.47
C SER A 375 -13.10 -2.58 -3.23
N LYS A 376 -12.37 -3.43 -3.99
CA LYS A 376 -12.56 -4.89 -3.92
C LYS A 376 -11.43 -5.68 -3.25
N TYR A 377 -10.17 -5.33 -3.52
CA TYR A 377 -9.04 -6.23 -3.22
C TYR A 377 -7.99 -5.63 -2.29
N ARG A 378 -7.82 -4.30 -2.28
CA ARG A 378 -6.67 -3.64 -1.62
C ARG A 378 -5.35 -4.31 -1.99
N LEU A 379 -5.11 -4.44 -3.30
CA LEU A 379 -4.02 -5.25 -3.84
C LEU A 379 -2.65 -4.81 -3.28
N HIS A 380 -2.44 -3.50 -3.08
CA HIS A 380 -1.19 -2.94 -2.55
C HIS A 380 -0.86 -3.39 -1.12
N THR A 381 -1.82 -3.97 -0.38
CA THR A 381 -1.63 -4.44 1.00
C THR A 381 -1.52 -5.96 1.13
N GLN A 382 -1.40 -6.70 0.02
CA GLN A 382 -1.38 -8.16 0.05
C GLN A 382 0.02 -8.69 0.37
N ASP A 383 0.20 -9.34 1.52
CA ASP A 383 1.50 -9.79 2.05
C ASP A 383 2.32 -10.68 1.11
N GLY A 384 1.66 -11.40 0.19
CA GLY A 384 2.31 -12.27 -0.78
C GLY A 384 2.99 -11.55 -1.95
N LEU A 385 2.84 -10.22 -2.05
CA LEU A 385 3.45 -9.42 -3.10
C LEU A 385 4.88 -9.01 -2.73
N ASN A 386 5.73 -8.90 -3.75
CA ASN A 386 7.14 -8.56 -3.57
C ASN A 386 7.40 -7.05 -3.44
N HIS A 387 6.43 -6.21 -3.79
CA HIS A 387 6.51 -4.75 -3.69
C HIS A 387 5.21 -4.18 -3.15
N HIS A 388 5.32 -3.21 -2.25
CA HIS A 388 4.20 -2.51 -1.63
C HIS A 388 4.35 -1.01 -1.87
N PHE A 389 3.21 -0.33 -1.99
CA PHE A 389 3.15 1.10 -2.21
C PHE A 389 1.97 1.71 -1.47
N GLU A 390 2.06 3.00 -1.19
CA GLU A 390 1.03 3.69 -0.44
C GLU A 390 -0.10 4.15 -1.35
N VAL A 391 -1.32 4.14 -0.84
CA VAL A 391 -2.51 4.54 -1.61
C VAL A 391 -3.32 5.55 -0.83
N PHE A 392 -3.73 6.61 -1.51
CA PHE A 392 -4.59 7.67 -0.99
C PHE A 392 -5.74 7.94 -1.97
N CYS A 393 -6.90 8.29 -1.43
CA CYS A 393 -8.12 8.56 -2.19
C CYS A 393 -8.81 9.86 -1.77
N GLY A 394 -9.84 10.26 -2.54
CA GLY A 394 -10.73 11.35 -2.18
C GLY A 394 -10.27 12.74 -2.67
N ILE A 395 -9.34 12.80 -3.63
CA ILE A 395 -8.78 14.07 -4.10
C ILE A 395 -9.56 14.51 -5.33
N LEU A 396 -10.23 15.66 -5.25
CA LEU A 396 -11.17 16.10 -6.29
C LEU A 396 -12.20 15.01 -6.63
N GLU A 397 -12.68 14.28 -5.60
CA GLU A 397 -13.53 13.09 -5.76
C GLU A 397 -14.81 13.38 -6.54
N LYS A 398 -15.45 14.52 -6.25
CA LYS A 398 -16.67 14.94 -6.94
C LYS A 398 -16.40 15.20 -8.42
N GLU A 399 -15.40 16.04 -8.71
CA GLU A 399 -15.02 16.41 -10.07
C GLU A 399 -14.52 15.21 -10.88
N CYS A 400 -13.88 14.24 -10.23
CA CYS A 400 -13.46 12.99 -10.89
C CYS A 400 -14.63 12.04 -11.13
N SER A 401 -15.64 12.03 -10.25
CA SER A 401 -16.85 11.22 -10.42
C SER A 401 -17.71 11.73 -11.59
N GLU A 402 -17.83 13.05 -11.72
CA GLU A 402 -18.55 13.72 -12.84
C GLU A 402 -17.93 13.43 -14.22
N LEU A 403 -16.67 12.96 -14.29
CA LEU A 403 -16.08 12.53 -15.57
C LEU A 403 -16.66 11.21 -16.08
N ILE A 404 -17.17 10.37 -15.17
CA ILE A 404 -17.71 9.02 -15.47
C ILE A 404 -19.12 9.13 -16.05
N GLU A 405 -19.88 10.14 -15.64
CA GLU A 405 -21.18 10.54 -16.21
C GLU A 405 -21.00 11.10 -17.63
#